data_AF-A0A6P4FJF2-F1
#
_entry.id   AF-A0A6P4FJF2-F1
#
_cell.length_a   1.000
_cell.length_b   1.000
_cell.length_c   1.000
_cell.angle_alpha   90.00
_cell.angle_beta   90.00
_cell.angle_gamma   90.00
#
_symmetry.space_group_name_H-M   'P 1'
#
loop_
_entity.id
_entity.type
_entity.pdbx_description
1 polymer ?
#
loop_
_entity_poly.entity_id
_entity_poly.type
_entity_poly.pdbx_seq_one_letter_code
_entity_poly.pdbx_strand_id
1 'polypeptide(L)'
;AIDNSDIILAADVIYCDTLTDAFISVVDHLLDRGRQTGRPKTIYMALEKRYVFTLEDCDSVAPMYEYLMRQTANRPWNMEHLPLDFPQYFEYDRCKQLVLIKITGR
;
A
#
# COMPACT_ATOMS: atom_id res chain seq x y z
N ALA A 1 -20.39 3.47 -6.60
CA ALA A 1 -19.26 2.55 -6.82
C ALA A 1 -18.63 2.14 -5.50
N ILE A 2 -17.97 3.07 -4.78
CA ILE A 2 -17.26 2.81 -3.50
C ILE A 2 -18.10 2.04 -2.46
N ASP A 3 -19.34 2.47 -2.22
CA ASP A 3 -20.19 1.83 -1.20
C ASP A 3 -20.51 0.35 -1.52
N ASN A 4 -20.56 0.00 -2.81
CA ASN A 4 -20.87 -1.35 -3.30
C ASN A 4 -19.61 -2.19 -3.59
N SER A 5 -18.41 -1.62 -3.48
CA SER A 5 -17.15 -2.31 -3.74
C SER A 5 -16.56 -2.89 -2.47
N ASP A 6 -16.30 -4.19 -2.38
CA ASP A 6 -15.67 -4.78 -1.19
C ASP A 6 -14.14 -4.87 -1.32
N ILE A 7 -13.66 -4.86 -2.57
CA ILE A 7 -12.23 -4.94 -2.92
C ILE A 7 -11.82 -3.67 -3.64
N ILE A 8 -10.71 -3.08 -3.21
CA ILE A 8 -10.05 -1.94 -3.86
C ILE A 8 -8.64 -2.37 -4.25
N LEU A 9 -8.24 -2.07 -5.48
CA LEU A 9 -6.89 -2.32 -5.98
C LEU A 9 -6.18 -0.99 -6.20
N ALA A 10 -4.96 -0.88 -5.68
CA ALA A 10 -4.07 0.26 -5.90
C ALA A 10 -2.71 -0.26 -6.36
N ALA A 11 -2.18 0.28 -7.45
CA ALA A 11 -0.88 -0.12 -7.98
C ALA A 11 -0.05 1.13 -8.26
N ASP A 12 1.19 1.13 -7.78
CA ASP A 12 2.17 2.21 -7.95
C ASP A 12 1.55 3.58 -7.64
N VAL A 13 1.12 3.78 -6.38
CA VAL A 13 0.47 5.02 -5.89
C VAL A 13 1.35 5.86 -4.97
N ILE A 14 2.52 5.34 -4.59
CA ILE A 14 3.42 5.94 -3.60
C ILE A 14 4.64 6.54 -4.31
N TYR A 15 4.69 7.87 -4.45
CA TYR A 15 5.74 8.56 -5.21
C TYR A 15 6.41 9.73 -4.47
N CYS A 16 5.64 10.48 -3.69
CA CYS A 16 6.12 11.57 -2.85
C CYS A 16 5.26 11.69 -1.59
N ASP A 17 5.75 12.42 -0.60
CA ASP A 17 5.12 12.53 0.72
C ASP A 17 3.66 13.01 0.61
N THR A 18 3.42 14.08 -0.16
CA THR A 18 2.05 14.65 -0.32
C THR A 18 1.06 13.68 -0.94
N LEU A 19 1.47 12.89 -1.93
CA LEU A 19 0.63 11.85 -2.54
C LEU A 19 0.42 10.68 -1.58
N THR A 20 1.43 10.36 -0.79
CA THR A 20 1.35 9.31 0.24
C THR A 20 0.36 9.70 1.33
N ASP A 21 0.40 10.94 1.81
CA ASP A 21 -0.53 11.46 2.80
C ASP A 21 -1.97 11.51 2.27
N ALA A 22 -2.14 11.96 1.02
CA ALA A 22 -3.44 11.95 0.36
C ALA A 22 -3.98 10.52 0.22
N PHE A 23 -3.14 9.57 -0.18
CA PHE A 23 -3.50 8.15 -0.26
C PHE A 23 -3.91 7.62 1.12
N ILE A 24 -3.16 7.92 2.17
CA ILE A 24 -3.48 7.51 3.54
C ILE A 24 -4.85 8.04 3.97
N SER A 25 -5.14 9.31 3.68
CA SER A 25 -6.45 9.90 3.96
C SER A 25 -7.59 9.22 3.20
N VAL A 26 -7.36 8.84 1.94
CA VAL A 26 -8.33 8.07 1.15
C VAL A 26 -8.55 6.68 1.76
N VAL A 27 -7.50 5.99 2.20
CA VAL A 27 -7.61 4.68 2.87
C VAL A 27 -8.45 4.79 4.15
N ASP A 28 -8.18 5.78 5.01
CA ASP A 28 -8.99 6.04 6.21
C ASP A 28 -10.48 6.20 5.85
N HIS A 29 -10.76 7.04 4.84
CA HIS A 29 -12.13 7.28 4.40
C HIS A 29 -12.81 6.01 3.87
N LEU A 30 -12.11 5.20 3.08
CA LEU A 30 -12.66 3.95 2.53
C LEU A 30 -12.99 2.94 3.63
N LEU A 31 -12.09 2.77 4.61
CA LEU A 31 -12.30 1.86 5.73
C LEU A 31 -13.46 2.35 6.62
N ASP A 32 -13.54 3.65 6.87
CA ASP A 32 -14.66 4.27 7.61
C ASP A 32 -16.00 4.09 6.90
N ARG A 33 -16.03 4.30 5.57
CA ARG A 33 -17.24 4.04 4.77
C ARG A 33 -17.68 2.59 4.89
N GLY A 34 -16.73 1.64 4.85
CA GLY A 34 -17.04 0.24 5.05
C GLY A 34 -17.71 -0.07 6.40
N ARG A 35 -17.25 0.59 7.48
CA ARG A 35 -17.89 0.50 8.80
C ARG A 35 -19.30 1.09 8.79
N GLN A 36 -19.47 2.28 8.22
CA GLN A 36 -20.76 2.99 8.14
C GLN A 36 -21.81 2.21 7.35
N THR A 37 -21.41 1.57 6.24
CA THR A 37 -22.33 0.82 5.39
C THR A 37 -22.49 -0.64 5.80
N GLY A 38 -21.77 -1.10 6.84
CA GLY A 38 -21.72 -2.51 7.24
C GLY A 38 -21.11 -3.44 6.18
N ARG A 39 -20.31 -2.90 5.26
CA ARG A 39 -19.64 -3.63 4.18
C ARG A 39 -18.12 -3.42 4.28
N PRO A 40 -17.40 -4.29 4.99
CA PRO A 40 -15.96 -4.18 5.16
C PRO A 40 -15.24 -4.05 3.82
N LYS A 41 -14.24 -3.16 3.77
CA LYS A 41 -13.42 -2.91 2.58
C LYS A 41 -12.05 -3.56 2.76
N THR A 42 -11.58 -4.25 1.72
CA THR A 42 -10.22 -4.79 1.65
C THR A 42 -9.47 -4.09 0.54
N ILE A 43 -8.31 -3.53 0.86
CA ILE A 43 -7.49 -2.79 -0.10
C ILE A 43 -6.24 -3.63 -0.38
N TYR A 44 -5.95 -3.91 -1.64
CA TYR A 44 -4.70 -4.51 -2.07
C TYR A 44 -3.86 -3.44 -2.75
N MET A 45 -2.68 -3.19 -2.20
CA MET A 45 -1.73 -2.22 -2.70
C MET A 45 -0.48 -2.93 -3.20
N ALA A 46 -0.14 -2.72 -4.47
CA ALA A 46 1.11 -3.17 -5.06
C ALA A 46 2.03 -1.97 -5.30
N LEU A 47 3.31 -2.10 -4.95
CA LEU A 47 4.33 -1.09 -5.27
C LEU A 47 5.71 -1.73 -5.42
N GLU A 48 6.57 -1.05 -6.17
CA GLU A 48 7.98 -1.39 -6.27
C GLU A 48 8.80 -0.52 -5.31
N LYS A 49 9.63 -1.14 -4.47
CA LYS A 49 10.57 -0.40 -3.63
C LYS A 49 11.66 0.22 -4.52
N ARG A 50 11.60 1.54 -4.70
CA ARG A 50 12.63 2.30 -5.40
C ARG A 50 13.74 2.67 -4.42
N TYR A 51 14.84 1.92 -4.50
CA TYR A 51 16.01 2.18 -3.68
C TYR A 51 16.82 3.33 -4.27
N VAL A 52 17.17 4.30 -3.43
CA VAL A 52 18.10 5.37 -3.76
C VAL A 52 19.22 5.36 -2.72
N PHE A 53 20.44 5.59 -3.19
CA PHE A 53 21.56 5.82 -2.30
C PHE A 53 21.54 7.28 -1.85
N THR A 54 21.47 7.51 -0.55
CA THR A 54 21.53 8.85 0.02
C THR A 54 22.84 9.00 0.78
N LEU A 55 23.50 10.16 0.64
CA LEU A 55 24.70 10.46 1.42
C LEU A 55 24.37 10.64 2.90
N GLU A 56 23.14 11.04 3.22
CA GLU A 56 22.65 11.22 4.58
C GLU A 56 22.53 9.90 5.33
N ASP A 57 22.05 8.84 4.68
CA ASP A 57 21.91 7.52 5.31
C ASP A 57 23.16 6.64 5.12
N CYS A 58 24.08 7.04 4.23
CA CYS A 58 25.24 6.25 3.79
C CYS A 58 24.85 4.82 3.34
N ASP A 59 23.61 4.63 2.92
CA ASP A 59 23.02 3.34 2.61
C ASP A 59 21.98 3.44 1.48
N SER A 60 21.61 2.29 0.93
CA SER A 60 20.52 2.17 -0.05
C SER A 60 19.19 2.03 0.67
N VAL A 61 18.39 3.10 0.67
CA VAL A 61 17.08 3.15 1.32
C VAL A 61 15.95 3.23 0.30
N ALA A 62 14.76 2.76 0.67
CA ALA A 62 13.54 2.93 -0.12
C ALA A 62 12.68 4.04 0.53
N PRO A 63 13.00 5.33 0.33
CA PRO A 63 12.51 6.42 1.18
C PRO A 63 11.00 6.52 1.18
N MET A 64 10.36 6.34 0.01
CA MET A 64 8.92 6.41 -0.11
C MET A 64 8.19 5.26 0.58
N TYR A 65 8.77 4.06 0.51
CA TYR A 65 8.23 2.91 1.22
C TYR A 65 8.38 3.10 2.73
N GLU A 66 9.53 3.57 3.19
CA GLU A 66 9.76 3.82 4.61
C GLU A 66 8.87 4.94 5.15
N TYR A 67 8.70 6.01 4.38
CA TYR A 67 7.79 7.09 4.72
C TYR A 67 6.38 6.55 4.94
N LEU A 68 5.87 5.74 4.00
CA LEU A 68 4.57 5.09 4.15
C LEU A 68 4.51 4.28 5.45
N MET A 69 5.48 3.40 5.71
CA MET A 69 5.50 2.58 6.94
C MET A 69 5.51 3.43 8.22
N ARG A 70 6.25 4.55 8.23
CA ARG A 70 6.29 5.48 9.36
C ARG A 70 4.94 6.16 9.57
N GLN A 71 4.31 6.64 8.51
CA GLN A 71 3.00 7.33 8.60
C GLN A 71 1.85 6.38 8.95
N THR A 72 1.96 5.09 8.61
CA THR A 72 0.89 4.11 8.87
C THR A 72 1.08 3.33 10.18
N ALA A 73 2.24 3.42 10.84
CA ALA A 73 2.55 2.64 12.05
C ALA A 73 1.51 2.76 13.17
N ASN A 74 0.96 3.96 13.36
CA ASN A 74 -0.03 4.26 14.42
C ASN A 74 -1.48 4.26 13.91
N ARG A 75 -1.71 3.91 12.64
CA ARG A 75 -3.06 3.88 12.09
C ARG A 75 -3.82 2.65 12.60
N PRO A 76 -5.15 2.73 12.76
CA PRO A 76 -5.99 1.61 13.18
C PRO A 76 -6.23 0.64 12.02
N TRP A 77 -5.17 0.29 11.28
CA TRP A 77 -5.21 -0.59 10.14
C TRP A 77 -4.47 -1.89 10.46
N ASN A 78 -4.81 -2.94 9.74
CA ASN A 78 -3.99 -4.13 9.62
C ASN A 78 -3.32 -4.07 8.25
N MET A 79 -2.00 -4.16 8.21
CA MET A 79 -1.20 -4.22 6.99
C MET A 79 -0.48 -5.56 6.94
N GLU A 80 -0.86 -6.40 6.00
CA GLU A 80 -0.34 -7.75 5.82
C GLU A 80 0.46 -7.80 4.51
N HIS A 81 1.73 -8.18 4.59
CA HIS A 81 2.54 -8.46 3.40
C HIS A 81 2.16 -9.81 2.82
N LEU A 82 1.71 -9.81 1.58
CA LEU A 82 1.31 -11.03 0.89
C LEU A 82 2.46 -11.61 0.08
N PRO A 83 2.61 -12.95 0.08
CA PRO A 83 3.61 -13.60 -0.75
C PRO A 83 3.28 -13.41 -2.24
N LEU A 84 4.33 -13.28 -3.04
CA LEU A 84 4.26 -13.19 -4.49
C LEU A 84 4.63 -14.53 -5.13
N ASP A 85 4.18 -15.64 -4.56
CA ASP A 85 4.43 -17.01 -5.05
C ASP A 85 3.27 -17.55 -5.89
N PHE A 86 2.29 -16.69 -6.22
CA PHE A 86 1.17 -17.05 -7.07
C PHE A 86 1.57 -17.23 -8.55
N PRO A 87 0.83 -18.08 -9.30
CA PRO A 87 1.09 -18.34 -10.71
C PRO A 87 1.17 -17.08 -11.54
N GLN A 88 2.17 -17.04 -12.42
CA GLN A 88 2.36 -15.94 -13.34
C GLN A 88 1.65 -16.24 -14.66
N TYR A 89 0.60 -15.49 -14.96
CA TYR A 89 -0.21 -15.67 -16.17
C TYR A 89 0.23 -14.80 -17.35
N PHE A 90 1.07 -13.80 -17.11
CA PHE A 90 1.62 -12.91 -18.13
C PHE A 90 3.13 -13.13 -18.25
N GLU A 91 3.70 -13.00 -19.45
CA GLU A 91 5.15 -12.99 -19.62
C GLU A 91 5.72 -11.63 -19.20
N TYR A 92 6.42 -11.60 -18.07
CA TYR A 92 7.16 -10.44 -17.56
C TYR A 92 8.21 -10.88 -16.54
N ASP A 93 9.26 -10.09 -16.33
CA ASP A 93 10.19 -10.33 -15.23
C ASP A 93 9.65 -9.73 -13.94
N ARG A 94 9.33 -10.58 -12.95
CA ARG A 94 8.86 -10.13 -11.64
C ARG A 94 10.01 -9.48 -10.87
N CYS A 95 9.91 -8.17 -10.65
CA CYS A 95 10.90 -7.40 -9.91
C CYS A 95 11.00 -7.87 -8.44
N LYS A 96 12.22 -8.06 -7.93
CA LYS A 96 12.48 -8.52 -6.54
C LYS A 96 12.01 -7.50 -5.50
N GLN A 97 11.94 -6.24 -5.89
CA GLN A 97 11.53 -5.11 -5.07
C GLN A 97 10.01 -4.91 -5.06
N LEU A 98 9.26 -5.71 -5.83
CA LEU A 98 7.81 -5.67 -5.82
C LEU A 98 7.28 -6.17 -4.47
N VAL A 99 6.32 -5.44 -3.93
CA VAL A 99 5.59 -5.84 -2.73
C VAL A 99 4.09 -5.75 -2.97
N LEU A 100 3.35 -6.69 -2.38
CA LEU A 100 1.91 -6.68 -2.31
C LEU A 100 1.49 -6.61 -0.84
N ILE A 101 0.66 -5.64 -0.51
CA ILE A 101 0.20 -5.39 0.85
C ILE A 101 -1.32 -5.42 0.85
N LYS A 102 -1.90 -6.19 1.75
CA LYS A 102 -3.33 -6.17 2.06
C LYS A 102 -3.57 -5.26 3.25
N ILE A 103 -4.49 -4.32 3.10
CA ILE A 103 -4.86 -3.35 4.12
C ILE A 103 -6.34 -3.56 4.47
N THR A 104 -6.62 -3.73 5.77
CA THR A 104 -7.99 -3.81 6.31
C THR A 104 -8.13 -2.93 7.55
N GLY A 105 -9.35 -2.53 7.88
CA GLY A 105 -9.63 -1.87 9.16
C GLY A 105 -9.44 -2.84 10.34
N ARG A 106 -9.04 -2.31 11.49
CA ARG A 106 -9.13 -3.02 12.78
C ARG A 106 -10.53 -2.98 13.35
#